data_AF-A0A3D3TIK1-F1
#
_entry.id   AF-A0A3D3TIK1-F1
#
_cell.length_a   1.000
_cell.length_b   1.000
_cell.length_c   1.000
_cell.angle_alpha   90.00
_cell.angle_beta   90.00
_cell.angle_gamma   90.00
#
_symmetry.space_group_name_H-M   'P 1'
#
loop_
_entity.id
_entity.type
_entity.pdbx_description
1 polymer ?
#
loop_
_entity_poly.entity_id
_entity_poly.type
_entity_poly.pdbx_seq_one_letter_code
_entity_poly.pdbx_strand_id
1 'polypeptide(L)'
;YRFFHLFSEMRKHASNFDETTYLAEFNEDYEHREKYSMGDGYYLGESKYHGWIIEKVPVYERNRTIEAFSYIAGREDNIHLSKSDNKPTPPPTENPEAGKNGCTMVEYSAKAVAVFGETKAIKDELKAMGGRFNSRLTINGEKIAGWIFPKSKEQRLAYYFGLN
;
A
#
# COMPACT_ATOMS: atom_id res chain seq x y z
N TYR A 1 19.64 2.29 -0.32
CA TYR A 1 18.29 2.77 -0.63
C TYR A 1 18.39 3.77 -1.78
N ARG A 2 17.78 3.48 -2.94
CA ARG A 2 17.76 4.44 -4.07
C ARG A 2 16.70 5.50 -3.77
N PHE A 3 17.12 6.77 -3.69
CA PHE A 3 16.31 7.95 -3.38
C PHE A 3 15.25 8.31 -4.45
N PHE A 4 15.05 7.48 -5.48
CA PHE A 4 14.12 7.75 -6.58
C PHE A 4 12.64 7.73 -6.16
N HIS A 5 12.29 7.05 -5.07
CA HIS A 5 10.91 6.89 -4.61
C HIS A 5 10.53 7.77 -3.41
N LEU A 6 11.42 8.69 -2.99
CA LEU A 6 11.20 9.48 -1.78
C LEU A 6 10.06 10.47 -1.93
N PHE A 7 10.12 11.32 -2.97
CA PHE A 7 9.13 12.36 -3.22
C PHE A 7 7.76 11.79 -3.59
N SER A 8 7.70 10.64 -4.28
CA SER A 8 6.43 10.00 -4.60
C SER A 8 5.67 9.56 -3.34
N GLU A 9 6.38 9.04 -2.33
CA GLU A 9 5.75 8.68 -1.05
C GLU A 9 5.32 9.92 -0.26
N MET A 10 6.14 10.97 -0.22
CA MET A 10 5.79 12.23 0.44
C MET A 10 4.53 12.85 -0.18
N ARG A 11 4.43 12.87 -1.52
CA ARG A 11 3.25 13.38 -2.23
C ARG A 11 1.98 12.61 -1.95
N LYS A 12 2.07 11.27 -1.94
CA LYS A 12 0.94 10.39 -1.64
C LYS A 12 0.27 10.75 -0.30
N HIS A 13 1.06 11.22 0.66
CA HIS A 13 0.58 11.52 2.01
C HIS A 13 0.40 13.02 2.29
N ALA A 14 0.84 13.91 1.38
CA ALA A 14 0.73 15.34 1.57
C ALA A 14 -0.72 15.84 1.63
N SER A 15 -1.65 15.14 0.98
CA SER A 15 -3.10 15.43 1.03
C SER A 15 -3.78 15.02 2.35
N ASN A 16 -3.06 14.37 3.27
CA ASN A 16 -3.59 14.06 4.59
C ASN A 16 -3.67 15.31 5.49
N PHE A 17 -2.97 16.39 5.11
CA PHE A 17 -2.92 17.65 5.83
C PHE A 17 -3.34 18.78 4.90
N ASP A 18 -4.30 19.58 5.32
CA ASP A 18 -4.81 20.70 4.51
C ASP A 18 -3.68 21.68 4.17
N GLU A 19 -2.77 21.93 5.12
CA GLU A 19 -1.65 22.85 4.94
C GLU A 19 -0.64 22.39 3.89
N THR A 20 -0.58 21.08 3.58
CA THR A 20 0.37 20.54 2.58
C THR A 20 -0.32 19.94 1.35
N THR A 21 -1.63 20.11 1.21
CA THR A 21 -2.39 19.49 0.11
C THR A 21 -1.90 19.90 -1.27
N TYR A 22 -1.39 21.14 -1.41
CA TYR A 22 -0.81 21.65 -2.66
C TYR A 22 0.44 20.88 -3.12
N LEU A 23 1.07 20.10 -2.23
CA LEU A 23 2.23 19.26 -2.53
C LEU A 23 1.85 17.89 -3.07
N ALA A 24 0.56 17.52 -3.15
CA ALA A 24 0.13 16.20 -3.62
C ALA A 24 0.47 15.94 -5.09
N GLU A 25 0.57 17.00 -5.89
CA GLU A 25 0.93 16.94 -7.30
C GLU A 25 2.42 17.23 -7.53
N PHE A 26 2.96 16.73 -8.65
CA PHE A 26 4.35 17.00 -9.00
C PHE A 26 4.55 18.49 -9.30
N ASN A 27 5.52 19.10 -8.61
CA ASN A 27 6.01 20.44 -8.89
C ASN A 27 7.53 20.45 -8.66
N GLU A 28 8.28 20.90 -9.66
CA GLU A 28 9.75 20.97 -9.60
C GLU A 28 10.25 22.03 -8.61
N ASP A 29 9.51 23.13 -8.44
CA ASP A 29 9.88 24.23 -7.55
C ASP A 29 9.85 23.84 -6.06
N TYR A 30 9.11 22.77 -5.74
CA TYR A 30 8.97 22.25 -4.38
C TYR A 30 9.79 20.98 -4.14
N GLU A 31 10.53 20.47 -5.13
CA GLU A 31 11.36 19.27 -4.98
C GLU A 31 12.84 19.59 -4.76
N HIS A 32 13.24 19.64 -3.49
CA HIS A 32 14.60 19.99 -3.14
C HIS A 32 15.45 18.75 -2.95
N ARG A 33 16.43 18.56 -3.84
CA ARG A 33 17.34 17.41 -3.90
C ARG A 33 18.74 17.80 -3.50
N GLU A 34 18.89 18.34 -2.29
CA GLU A 34 20.14 18.91 -1.86
C GLU A 34 21.05 17.83 -1.25
N LYS A 35 22.30 17.77 -1.72
CA LYS A 35 23.28 16.81 -1.17
C LYS A 35 23.77 17.33 0.18
N TYR A 36 23.74 16.47 1.18
CA TYR A 36 24.11 16.70 2.60
C TYR A 36 25.44 17.42 2.88
N SER A 37 26.34 17.56 1.90
CA SER A 37 27.66 18.16 2.12
C SER A 37 27.62 19.69 2.20
N MET A 38 26.55 20.34 1.72
CA MET A 38 26.30 21.79 1.84
C MET A 38 24.80 22.16 1.74
N GLY A 39 23.90 21.18 1.83
CA GLY A 39 22.48 21.37 1.57
C GLY A 39 21.60 20.77 2.66
N ASP A 40 20.33 21.18 2.67
CA ASP A 40 19.34 20.88 3.68
C ASP A 40 18.70 19.49 3.56
N GLY A 41 19.22 18.67 2.65
CA GLY A 41 18.78 17.30 2.43
C GLY A 41 17.64 17.21 1.41
N TYR A 42 16.75 16.24 1.61
CA TYR A 42 15.60 16.02 0.73
C TYR A 42 14.33 16.50 1.41
N TYR A 43 13.70 17.53 0.86
CA TYR A 43 12.44 18.07 1.37
C TYR A 43 11.51 18.47 0.23
N LEU A 44 10.22 18.36 0.49
CA LEU A 44 9.11 18.66 -0.41
C LEU A 44 8.33 19.84 0.19
N GLY A 45 8.40 21.02 -0.41
CA GLY A 45 7.76 22.22 0.15
C GLY A 45 8.46 23.52 -0.22
N GLU A 46 7.89 24.65 0.19
CA GLU A 46 8.48 25.99 -0.02
C GLU A 46 9.86 26.14 0.62
N SER A 47 10.11 25.41 1.71
CA SER A 47 11.40 25.34 2.40
C SER A 47 11.49 24.08 3.25
N LYS A 48 12.67 23.76 3.77
CA LYS A 48 12.84 22.65 4.75
C LYS A 48 11.99 22.79 6.02
N TYR A 49 11.48 24.00 6.29
CA TYR A 49 10.65 24.30 7.45
C TYR A 49 9.14 24.33 7.12
N HIS A 50 8.79 24.32 5.83
CA HIS A 50 7.41 24.45 5.34
C HIS A 50 7.12 23.37 4.31
N GLY A 51 6.65 22.22 4.78
CA GLY A 51 6.35 21.06 3.96
C GLY A 51 6.77 19.75 4.64
N TRP A 52 7.22 18.79 3.85
CA TRP A 52 7.65 17.47 4.29
C TRP A 52 9.17 17.33 4.18
N ILE A 53 9.81 16.74 5.18
CA ILE A 53 11.25 16.46 5.17
C ILE A 53 11.51 15.04 5.69
N ILE A 54 12.55 14.42 5.15
CA ILE A 54 13.08 13.16 5.69
C ILE A 54 14.51 13.41 6.12
N GLU A 55 14.71 13.40 7.43
CA GLU A 55 16.01 13.63 8.05
C GLU A 55 16.47 12.47 8.92
N LYS A 56 17.77 12.45 9.19
CA LYS A 56 18.37 11.51 10.13
C LYS A 56 18.51 12.19 11.48
N VAL A 57 17.80 11.68 12.47
CA VAL A 57 17.92 12.15 13.86
C VAL A 57 18.99 11.32 14.58
N PRO A 58 20.00 11.94 15.20
CA PRO A 58 20.98 11.22 16.01
C PRO A 58 20.34 10.67 17.28
N VAL A 59 20.71 9.43 17.64
CA VAL A 59 20.22 8.75 18.85
C VAL A 59 21.35 8.68 19.85
N TYR A 60 21.33 9.58 20.84
CA TYR A 60 22.34 9.64 21.90
C TYR A 60 21.95 8.82 23.13
N GLU A 61 20.69 8.95 23.57
CA GLU A 61 20.16 8.25 24.73
C GLU A 61 18.85 7.56 24.37
N ARG A 62 18.85 6.22 24.42
CA ARG A 62 17.71 5.39 24.01
C ARG A 62 16.40 5.84 24.66
N ASN A 63 16.38 6.03 25.97
CA ASN A 63 15.14 6.32 26.70
C ASN A 63 14.58 7.69 26.33
N ARG A 64 15.44 8.72 26.26
CA ARG A 64 15.04 10.06 25.83
C ARG A 64 14.53 10.08 24.38
N THR A 65 15.18 9.33 23.49
CA THR A 65 14.74 9.20 22.10
C THR A 65 13.38 8.53 22.00
N ILE A 66 13.16 7.44 22.74
CA ILE A 66 11.85 6.77 22.79
C ILE A 66 10.80 7.73 23.33
N GLU A 67 11.06 8.40 24.45
CA GLU A 67 10.13 9.34 25.07
C GLU A 67 9.73 10.48 24.12
N ALA A 68 10.70 11.10 23.45
CA ALA A 68 10.44 12.19 22.50
C ALA A 68 9.56 11.73 21.32
N PHE A 69 9.88 10.59 20.69
CA PHE A 69 9.09 10.07 19.58
C PHE A 69 7.73 9.52 20.03
N SER A 70 7.65 8.87 21.18
CA SER A 70 6.40 8.38 21.75
C SER A 70 5.46 9.51 22.15
N TYR A 71 5.97 10.63 22.66
CA TYR A 71 5.17 11.81 22.95
C TYR A 71 4.54 12.40 21.68
N ILE A 72 5.32 12.51 20.60
CA ILE A 72 4.83 13.06 19.33
C ILE A 72 3.85 12.08 18.67
N ALA A 73 4.20 10.80 18.56
CA ALA A 73 3.38 9.79 17.88
C ALA A 73 2.16 9.34 18.70
N GLY A 74 2.19 9.51 20.03
CA GLY A 74 1.13 9.09 20.94
C GLY A 74 -0.03 10.08 21.09
N ARG A 75 0.09 11.29 20.50
CA ARG A 75 -1.01 12.25 20.45
C ARG A 75 -1.88 11.95 19.24
N GLU A 76 -3.14 11.63 19.47
CA GLU A 76 -4.11 11.34 18.41
C GLU A 76 -4.24 12.49 17.41
N ASP A 77 -4.15 13.75 17.90
CA ASP A 77 -4.13 14.95 17.06
C ASP A 77 -3.01 14.96 16.01
N ASN A 78 -1.91 14.22 16.22
CA ASN A 78 -0.78 14.14 15.30
C ASN A 78 -0.91 12.98 14.29
N ILE A 79 -1.95 12.14 14.42
CA ILE A 79 -2.19 10.99 13.55
C ILE A 79 -3.17 11.41 12.46
N HIS A 80 -2.63 12.01 11.39
CA HIS A 80 -3.43 12.42 10.23
C HIS A 80 -3.42 11.31 9.18
N LEU A 81 -4.24 10.30 9.42
CA LEU A 81 -4.64 9.38 8.38
C LEU A 81 -5.73 10.08 7.59
N SER A 82 -5.49 10.38 6.30
CA SER A 82 -6.63 10.55 5.42
C SER A 82 -7.48 9.31 5.59
N LYS A 83 -8.80 9.50 5.73
CA LYS A 83 -9.72 8.39 5.55
C LYS A 83 -9.52 7.94 4.11
N SER A 84 -8.56 7.05 3.87
CA SER A 84 -8.51 6.27 2.65
C SER A 84 -9.83 5.51 2.64
N ASP A 85 -10.77 6.05 1.88
CA ASP A 85 -11.89 5.31 1.34
C ASP A 85 -12.81 4.65 2.37
N ASN A 86 -13.63 5.46 3.05
CA ASN A 86 -15.07 5.17 2.99
C ASN A 86 -15.57 5.49 1.57
N LYS A 87 -14.97 4.85 0.56
CA LYS A 87 -15.68 4.59 -0.66
C LYS A 87 -16.74 3.58 -0.20
N PRO A 88 -18.05 3.83 -0.36
CA PRO A 88 -18.95 2.69 -0.51
C PRO A 88 -18.24 1.82 -1.51
N THR A 89 -17.92 0.57 -1.15
CA THR A 89 -17.57 -0.48 -2.10
C THR A 89 -18.34 -0.15 -3.37
N PRO A 90 -17.70 0.31 -4.46
CA PRO A 90 -18.38 0.27 -5.72
C PRO A 90 -18.74 -1.20 -5.80
N PRO A 91 -20.04 -1.56 -5.86
CA PRO A 91 -20.41 -2.95 -6.05
C PRO A 91 -19.50 -3.42 -7.18
N PRO A 92 -18.81 -4.55 -7.01
CA PRO A 92 -17.97 -5.08 -8.05
C PRO A 92 -18.91 -5.49 -9.20
N THR A 93 -19.24 -4.51 -10.03
CA THR A 93 -19.74 -4.68 -11.37
C THR A 93 -18.45 -4.76 -12.18
N GLU A 94 -17.94 -5.94 -12.51
CA GLU A 94 -18.66 -7.09 -13.04
C GLU A 94 -18.28 -8.38 -12.29
N ASN A 95 -19.27 -8.96 -11.60
CA ASN A 95 -19.33 -10.33 -11.04
C ASN A 95 -18.00 -10.99 -10.59
N PRO A 96 -17.50 -10.70 -9.38
CA PRO A 96 -16.78 -11.70 -8.62
C PRO A 96 -17.84 -12.52 -7.90
N GLU A 97 -18.23 -13.64 -8.49
CA GLU A 97 -19.06 -14.59 -7.77
C GLU A 97 -18.31 -14.96 -6.48
N ALA A 98 -18.89 -14.61 -5.34
CA ALA A 98 -18.31 -14.89 -4.04
C ALA A 98 -18.36 -16.41 -3.86
N GLY A 99 -17.19 -17.04 -3.95
CA GLY A 99 -17.05 -18.46 -3.79
C GLY A 99 -17.31 -18.90 -2.37
N LYS A 100 -17.60 -20.19 -2.18
CA LYS A 100 -17.59 -20.83 -0.86
C LYS A 100 -16.39 -20.36 -0.02
N ASN A 101 -16.66 -20.08 1.25
CA ASN A 101 -15.67 -19.79 2.30
C ASN A 101 -15.02 -18.38 2.26
N GLY A 102 -15.72 -17.36 1.77
CA GLY A 102 -15.21 -15.97 1.82
C GLY A 102 -13.98 -15.76 0.94
N CYS A 103 -13.85 -16.59 -0.10
CA CYS A 103 -12.79 -16.50 -1.09
C CYS A 103 -13.33 -15.87 -2.38
N THR A 104 -12.55 -14.98 -2.96
CA THR A 104 -12.89 -14.28 -4.19
C THR A 104 -11.95 -14.73 -5.31
N MET A 105 -12.51 -15.19 -6.41
CA MET A 105 -11.75 -15.47 -7.62
C MET A 105 -11.82 -14.27 -8.57
N VAL A 106 -10.66 -13.83 -9.07
CA VAL A 106 -10.53 -12.67 -9.95
C VAL A 106 -9.63 -13.03 -11.13
N GLU A 107 -9.99 -12.59 -12.33
CA GLU A 107 -9.09 -12.64 -13.46
C GLU A 107 -7.90 -11.70 -13.24
N TYR A 108 -6.71 -12.27 -13.08
CA TYR A 108 -5.49 -11.50 -12.82
C TYR A 108 -4.82 -11.03 -14.12
N SER A 109 -4.91 -11.86 -15.16
CA SER A 109 -4.44 -11.56 -16.52
C SER A 109 -5.07 -12.55 -17.49
N ALA A 110 -4.92 -12.30 -18.80
CA ALA A 110 -5.35 -13.24 -19.85
C ALA A 110 -4.79 -14.68 -19.70
N LYS A 111 -3.75 -14.89 -18.89
CA LYS A 111 -3.11 -16.20 -18.66
C LYS A 111 -3.21 -16.69 -17.23
N ALA A 112 -3.79 -15.93 -16.30
CA ALA A 112 -3.81 -16.29 -14.89
C ALA A 112 -5.06 -15.80 -14.17
N VAL A 113 -5.54 -16.63 -13.25
CA VAL A 113 -6.58 -16.28 -12.29
C VAL A 113 -5.99 -16.24 -10.89
N ALA A 114 -6.50 -15.37 -10.05
CA ALA A 114 -6.06 -15.24 -8.67
C ALA A 114 -7.22 -15.40 -7.69
N VAL A 115 -6.91 -15.99 -6.54
CA VAL A 115 -7.88 -16.26 -5.46
C VAL A 115 -7.40 -15.53 -4.20
N PHE A 116 -8.29 -14.73 -3.61
CA PHE A 116 -8.06 -13.89 -2.44
C PHE A 116 -9.07 -14.19 -1.33
N GLY A 117 -8.84 -13.64 -0.13
CA GLY A 117 -9.72 -13.80 1.03
C GLY A 117 -9.22 -14.88 2.00
N GLU A 118 -10.16 -15.56 2.67
CA GLU A 118 -9.90 -16.51 3.75
C GLU A 118 -9.36 -17.86 3.26
N THR A 119 -8.17 -17.84 2.64
CA THR A 119 -7.53 -19.03 2.03
C THR A 119 -6.76 -19.90 3.02
N LYS A 120 -6.72 -19.54 4.31
CA LYS A 120 -5.92 -20.24 5.33
C LYS A 120 -6.40 -21.66 5.59
N ALA A 121 -7.72 -21.87 5.60
CA ALA A 121 -8.34 -23.18 5.83
C ALA A 121 -8.17 -24.12 4.63
N ILE A 122 -8.16 -23.58 3.41
CA ILE A 122 -8.11 -24.33 2.15
C ILE A 122 -6.72 -24.30 1.49
N LYS A 123 -5.69 -23.89 2.22
CA LYS A 123 -4.32 -23.71 1.70
C LYS A 123 -3.76 -24.95 1.02
N ASP A 124 -3.95 -26.12 1.64
CA ASP A 124 -3.39 -27.36 1.10
C ASP A 124 -4.14 -27.82 -0.15
N GLU A 125 -5.44 -27.55 -0.22
CA GLU A 125 -6.27 -27.82 -1.40
C GLU A 125 -5.90 -26.91 -2.57
N LEU A 126 -5.72 -25.61 -2.33
CA LEU A 126 -5.24 -24.65 -3.33
C LEU A 126 -3.86 -25.04 -3.88
N LYS A 127 -2.97 -25.50 -3.00
CA LYS A 127 -1.64 -26.01 -3.39
C LYS A 127 -1.76 -27.29 -4.24
N ALA A 128 -2.62 -28.23 -3.85
CA ALA A 128 -2.86 -29.47 -4.59
C ALA A 128 -3.49 -29.21 -5.98
N MET A 129 -4.29 -28.16 -6.12
CA MET A 129 -4.84 -27.71 -7.40
C MET A 129 -3.81 -26.99 -8.30
N GLY A 130 -2.57 -26.81 -7.83
CA GLY A 130 -1.47 -26.20 -8.58
C GLY A 130 -1.34 -24.69 -8.37
N GLY A 131 -1.94 -24.16 -7.31
CA GLY A 131 -1.84 -22.75 -6.94
C GLY A 131 -0.48 -22.41 -6.35
N ARG A 132 -0.01 -21.20 -6.65
CA ARG A 132 1.18 -20.63 -6.02
C ARG A 132 0.78 -19.43 -5.18
N PHE A 133 1.11 -19.48 -3.88
CA PHE A 133 0.90 -18.33 -3.01
C PHE A 133 1.87 -17.19 -3.34
N ASN A 134 1.34 -15.97 -3.41
CA ASN A 134 2.10 -14.74 -3.58
C ASN A 134 1.53 -13.65 -2.65
N SER A 135 2.37 -13.14 -1.74
CA SER A 135 1.98 -12.14 -0.76
C SER A 135 1.94 -10.70 -1.30
N ARG A 136 2.25 -10.49 -2.59
CA ARG A 136 2.38 -9.17 -3.23
C ARG A 136 1.77 -9.16 -4.64
N LEU A 137 0.61 -9.78 -4.83
CA LEU A 137 -0.11 -9.67 -6.10
C LEU A 137 -0.66 -8.24 -6.23
N THR A 138 -0.50 -7.63 -7.39
CA THR A 138 -0.98 -6.27 -7.62
C THR A 138 -2.36 -6.34 -8.28
N ILE A 139 -3.40 -5.87 -7.59
CA ILE A 139 -4.74 -5.71 -8.15
C ILE A 139 -5.16 -4.26 -7.94
N ASN A 140 -5.57 -3.59 -9.02
CA ASN A 140 -6.01 -2.20 -8.99
C ASN A 140 -5.01 -1.23 -8.33
N GLY A 141 -3.71 -1.52 -8.44
CA GLY A 141 -2.64 -0.72 -7.83
C GLY A 141 -2.29 -1.09 -6.39
N GLU A 142 -3.07 -1.97 -5.74
CA GLU A 142 -2.84 -2.42 -4.38
C GLU A 142 -2.18 -3.79 -4.32
N LYS A 143 -1.32 -4.01 -3.31
CA LYS A 143 -0.65 -5.28 -3.08
C LYS A 143 -1.48 -6.13 -2.13
N ILE A 144 -2.07 -7.20 -2.64
CA ILE A 144 -2.91 -8.12 -1.89
C ILE A 144 -2.23 -9.50 -1.87
N ALA A 145 -2.28 -10.17 -0.72
CA ALA A 145 -1.82 -11.54 -0.60
C ALA A 145 -2.88 -12.51 -1.16
N GLY A 146 -2.46 -13.44 -2.01
CA GLY A 146 -3.38 -14.39 -2.62
C GLY A 146 -2.68 -15.55 -3.32
N TRP A 147 -3.47 -16.40 -3.94
CA TRP A 147 -3.01 -17.55 -4.72
C TRP A 147 -3.17 -17.26 -6.20
N ILE A 148 -2.14 -17.51 -6.99
CA ILE A 148 -2.19 -17.38 -8.44
C ILE A 148 -2.17 -18.74 -9.12
N PHE A 149 -2.99 -18.89 -10.14
CA PHE A 149 -3.16 -20.10 -10.94
C PHE A 149 -3.09 -19.77 -12.43
N PRO A 150 -2.66 -20.71 -13.30
CA PRO A 150 -2.86 -20.58 -14.74
C PRO A 150 -4.34 -20.49 -15.10
N LYS A 151 -4.71 -19.72 -16.13
CA LYS A 151 -6.09 -19.57 -16.62
C LYS A 151 -6.74 -20.92 -16.99
N SER A 152 -5.95 -21.91 -17.40
CA SER A 152 -6.42 -23.28 -17.64
C SER A 152 -7.00 -24.00 -16.41
N LYS A 153 -6.80 -23.47 -15.20
CA LYS A 153 -7.36 -23.99 -13.94
C LYS A 153 -8.65 -23.28 -13.51
N GLU A 154 -9.07 -22.24 -14.22
CA GLU A 154 -10.25 -21.43 -13.89
C GLU A 154 -11.52 -22.25 -13.73
N GLN A 155 -11.87 -23.09 -14.71
CA GLN A 155 -13.07 -23.94 -14.63
C GLN A 155 -13.05 -24.88 -13.41
N ARG A 156 -11.88 -25.42 -13.07
CA ARG A 156 -11.72 -26.28 -11.89
C ARG A 156 -11.89 -25.51 -10.59
N LEU A 157 -11.39 -24.27 -10.54
CA LEU A 157 -11.57 -23.39 -9.39
C LEU A 157 -13.03 -22.93 -9.28
N ALA A 158 -13.66 -22.57 -10.39
CA ALA A 158 -15.07 -22.19 -10.46
C ALA A 158 -15.96 -23.30 -9.86
N TYR A 159 -15.79 -24.54 -10.33
CA TYR A 159 -16.48 -25.71 -9.77
C TYR A 159 -16.20 -25.90 -8.27
N TYR A 160 -14.94 -25.78 -7.85
CA TYR A 160 -14.55 -25.92 -6.44
C TYR A 160 -15.22 -24.87 -5.54
N PHE A 161 -15.32 -23.63 -6.02
CA PHE A 161 -15.93 -22.53 -5.30
C PHE A 161 -17.45 -22.44 -5.47
N GLY A 162 -18.06 -23.28 -6.30
CA GLY A 162 -19.50 -23.28 -6.59
C GLY A 162 -19.95 -22.10 -7.45
N LEU A 163 -19.01 -21.56 -8.24
CA LEU A 163 -19.21 -20.49 -9.21
C LEU A 163 -19.54 -21.17 -10.54
N ASN A 164 -20.80 -21.17 -10.94
CA ASN A 164 -21.29 -22.04 -12.01
C ASN A 164 -22.36 -21.34 -12.85
#